data_AF-A0A511JMV5-F1
#
_entry.id   AF-A0A511JMV5-F1
#
_cell.length_a   1.000
_cell.length_b   1.000
_cell.length_c   1.000
_cell.angle_alpha   90.00
_cell.angle_beta   90.00
_cell.angle_gamma   90.00
#
_symmetry.space_group_name_H-M   'P 1'
#
loop_
_entity.id
_entity.type
_entity.pdbx_description
1 polymer ?
#
loop_
_entity_poly.entity_id
_entity_poly.type
_entity_poly.pdbx_seq_one_letter_code
_entity_poly.pdbx_strand_id
1 'polypeptide(L)'
;MTVTHRPRGRALLLGAPLVALLSAAAVAVAPSVAWADPGTPVPLGAGASFVVLAEAGVTNTGATTLGGDIGSFATTSITGAGTITQASGVNRGGDLVTQQAKIDLVTAYDAASSQTPDPLGGVELGGLTLEPGVYDTGGVIELNGNLTLDANGDPEAVFVFHSTATLLAGAASSITFIDGATACNLYWRVPSSADIMAGSQFAGTILAEATIAFRAGATLTGRAMSQSGQVTLITNTITLPACSTASTGSTGGTGAGALLAGPVVTAPGSTRAAPGVPAAPQVPVVPRGGIATGDGSSLAGPATTGPTSVAVVVVGLVGGALLVARARRTTR
;
A
#
# COMPACT_ATOMS: atom_id res chain seq x y z
N MET A 1 89.34 29.09 69.91
CA MET A 1 89.77 28.57 68.60
C MET A 1 88.61 28.75 67.63
N THR A 2 88.65 29.76 66.75
CA THR A 2 88.94 29.64 65.29
C THR A 2 87.94 28.71 64.59
N VAL A 3 87.07 29.13 63.66
CA VAL A 3 87.29 29.46 62.23
C VAL A 3 85.87 29.79 61.66
N THR A 4 85.54 31.00 61.18
CA THR A 4 85.54 31.52 59.78
C THR A 4 84.75 30.78 58.67
N HIS A 5 83.98 31.59 57.92
CA HIS A 5 83.61 31.54 56.47
C HIS A 5 82.46 30.68 55.89
N ARG A 6 81.49 31.42 55.29
CA ARG A 6 80.65 31.21 54.06
C ARG A 6 81.31 30.34 52.94
N PRO A 7 80.67 30.08 51.76
CA PRO A 7 79.28 29.74 51.36
C PRO A 7 79.21 28.61 50.27
N ARG A 8 78.01 28.40 49.67
CA ARG A 8 77.69 27.83 48.31
C ARG A 8 77.52 26.31 48.14
N GLY A 9 76.43 25.94 47.47
CA GLY A 9 76.26 24.67 46.76
C GLY A 9 74.84 24.49 46.22
N ARG A 10 74.62 24.83 44.94
CA ARG A 10 73.38 24.60 44.18
C ARG A 10 73.13 23.10 44.00
N ALA A 11 71.86 22.68 44.04
CA ALA A 11 71.40 21.52 43.28
C ALA A 11 70.00 21.83 42.70
N LEU A 12 70.00 22.12 41.39
CA LEU A 12 68.81 22.03 40.55
C LEU A 12 68.38 20.56 40.49
N LEU A 13 67.11 20.27 40.75
CA LEU A 13 66.44 19.08 40.21
C LEU A 13 65.10 19.54 39.65
N LEU A 14 65.00 19.49 38.32
CA LEU A 14 63.78 19.71 37.56
C LEU A 14 62.80 18.57 37.84
N GLY A 15 61.65 18.87 38.43
CA GLY A 15 60.48 17.99 38.48
C GLY A 15 59.44 18.51 37.50
N ALA A 16 59.23 17.79 36.39
CA ALA A 16 58.22 18.11 35.38
C ALA A 16 56.79 17.99 35.94
N PRO A 17 55.84 18.85 35.53
CA PRO A 17 54.44 18.70 35.90
C PRO A 17 53.79 17.60 35.04
N LEU A 18 53.27 16.56 35.71
CA LEU A 18 52.44 15.53 35.09
C LEU A 18 51.07 16.14 34.76
N VAL A 19 50.91 16.64 33.53
CA VAL A 19 49.61 17.07 33.00
C VAL A 19 48.82 15.81 32.66
N ALA A 20 47.88 15.45 33.53
CA ALA A 20 46.90 14.40 33.26
C ALA A 20 45.86 14.93 32.25
N LEU A 21 46.09 14.65 30.97
CA LEU A 21 45.12 14.83 29.90
C LEU A 21 44.00 13.78 30.07
N LEU A 22 42.88 14.21 30.66
CA LEU A 22 41.66 13.42 30.73
C LEU A 22 40.98 13.49 29.35
N SER A 23 41.30 12.53 28.49
CA SER A 23 40.64 12.37 27.19
C SER A 23 39.18 11.98 27.41
N ALA A 24 38.26 12.95 27.27
CA ALA A 24 36.85 12.66 27.12
C ALA A 24 36.65 12.01 25.74
N ALA A 25 36.59 10.67 25.71
CA ALA A 25 36.15 9.94 24.53
C ALA A 25 34.67 10.25 24.30
N ALA A 26 34.37 11.11 23.32
CA ALA A 26 33.04 11.22 22.78
C ALA A 26 32.72 9.89 22.08
N VAL A 27 31.93 9.05 22.75
CA VAL A 27 31.31 7.89 22.11
C VAL A 27 30.31 8.44 21.10
N ALA A 28 30.69 8.43 19.82
CA ALA A 28 29.73 8.63 18.74
C ALA A 28 28.74 7.47 18.82
N VAL A 29 27.51 7.77 19.26
CA VAL A 29 26.39 6.84 19.13
C VAL A 29 26.10 6.76 17.64
N ALA A 30 26.65 5.74 16.97
CA ALA A 30 26.19 5.39 15.63
C ALA A 30 24.70 5.04 15.75
N PRO A 31 23.84 5.47 14.80
CA PRO A 31 22.48 4.98 14.78
C PRO A 31 22.53 3.46 14.71
N SER A 32 21.85 2.79 15.63
CA SER A 32 21.71 1.34 15.61
C SER A 32 21.03 0.97 14.30
N VAL A 33 21.77 0.31 13.41
CA VAL A 33 21.18 -0.39 12.27
C VAL A 33 20.34 -1.53 12.85
N ALA A 34 19.02 -1.44 12.67
CA ALA A 34 18.11 -2.51 13.04
C ALA A 34 18.05 -3.47 11.86
N TRP A 35 18.64 -4.65 12.01
CA TRP A 35 18.42 -5.74 11.06
C TRP A 35 17.05 -6.32 11.32
N ALA A 36 16.19 -6.26 10.29
CA ALA A 36 14.89 -6.91 10.31
C ALA A 36 14.93 -8.19 9.46
N ASP A 37 14.06 -9.14 9.78
CA ASP A 37 13.84 -10.36 9.01
C ASP A 37 13.54 -10.01 7.55
N PRO A 38 14.12 -10.74 6.58
CA PRO A 38 14.00 -10.40 5.17
C PRO A 38 12.54 -10.49 4.73
N GLY A 39 12.03 -9.38 4.20
CA GLY A 39 10.70 -9.32 3.63
C GLY A 39 10.60 -10.15 2.35
N THR A 40 9.38 -10.58 2.01
CA THR A 40 9.08 -11.24 0.74
C THR A 40 8.08 -10.43 -0.06
N PRO A 41 8.16 -10.43 -1.41
CA PRO A 41 7.22 -9.67 -2.23
C PRO A 41 5.77 -10.10 -1.97
N VAL A 42 4.87 -9.12 -1.81
CA VAL A 42 3.45 -9.40 -1.56
C VAL A 42 2.73 -9.61 -2.90
N PRO A 43 2.09 -10.77 -3.13
CA PRO A 43 1.40 -11.05 -4.38
C PRO A 43 0.10 -10.22 -4.48
N LEU A 44 0.05 -9.29 -5.43
CA LEU A 44 -1.11 -8.40 -5.59
C LEU A 44 -2.20 -8.96 -6.54
N GLY A 45 -1.91 -10.05 -7.24
CA GLY A 45 -2.83 -10.66 -8.21
C GLY A 45 -3.37 -9.65 -9.24
N ALA A 46 -4.67 -9.69 -9.48
CA ALA A 46 -5.39 -8.74 -10.34
C ALA A 46 -5.31 -7.29 -9.83
N GLY A 47 -5.00 -7.07 -8.55
CA GLY A 47 -4.74 -5.75 -7.98
C GLY A 47 -3.48 -5.07 -8.52
N ALA A 48 -2.56 -5.81 -9.14
CA ALA A 48 -1.27 -5.28 -9.59
C ALA A 48 -1.38 -4.10 -10.59
N SER A 49 -2.44 -4.06 -11.42
CA SER A 49 -2.67 -2.98 -12.40
C SER A 49 -3.36 -1.75 -11.81
N PHE A 50 -3.88 -1.83 -10.58
CA PHE A 50 -4.63 -0.74 -9.95
C PHE A 50 -3.72 0.22 -9.22
N VAL A 51 -3.95 1.52 -9.42
CA VAL A 51 -3.42 2.59 -8.56
C VAL A 51 -4.38 2.91 -7.41
N VAL A 52 -5.68 2.72 -7.64
CA VAL A 52 -6.72 2.97 -6.63
C VAL A 52 -7.73 1.83 -6.68
N LEU A 53 -7.92 1.15 -5.55
CA LEU A 53 -8.90 0.08 -5.38
C LEU A 53 -9.63 0.27 -4.05
N ALA A 54 -10.96 0.33 -4.08
CA ALA A 54 -11.78 0.56 -2.89
C ALA A 54 -12.98 -0.38 -2.81
N GLU A 55 -13.57 -0.52 -1.61
CA GLU A 55 -14.85 -1.21 -1.45
C GLU A 55 -16.05 -0.27 -1.38
N ALA A 56 -15.93 0.78 -0.57
CA ALA A 56 -17.03 1.71 -0.29
C ALA A 56 -17.05 2.92 -1.23
N GLY A 57 -16.50 2.79 -2.44
CA GLY A 57 -16.46 3.86 -3.43
C GLY A 57 -15.15 4.64 -3.45
N VAL A 58 -14.98 5.45 -4.49
CA VAL A 58 -13.91 6.44 -4.59
C VAL A 58 -14.52 7.83 -4.71
N THR A 59 -13.97 8.80 -3.99
CA THR A 59 -14.37 10.21 -4.09
C THR A 59 -13.19 11.06 -4.50
N ASN A 60 -13.32 11.80 -5.59
CA ASN A 60 -12.32 12.74 -6.07
C ASN A 60 -12.84 14.19 -6.04
N THR A 61 -11.98 15.11 -5.59
CA THR A 61 -12.20 16.56 -5.67
C THR A 61 -11.02 17.24 -6.37
N GLY A 62 -11.29 17.98 -7.44
CA GLY A 62 -10.25 18.69 -8.21
C GLY A 62 -9.53 17.80 -9.23
N ALA A 63 -8.49 18.36 -9.84
CA ALA A 63 -7.77 17.74 -10.95
C ALA A 63 -6.78 16.68 -10.45
N THR A 64 -7.19 15.41 -10.50
CA THR A 64 -6.35 14.27 -10.10
C THR A 64 -5.82 13.57 -11.35
N THR A 65 -4.58 13.09 -11.31
CA THR A 65 -3.97 12.29 -12.39
C THR A 65 -3.67 10.87 -11.90
N LEU A 66 -4.11 9.87 -12.66
CA LEU A 66 -3.92 8.46 -12.32
C LEU A 66 -3.16 7.73 -13.44
N GLY A 67 -2.07 7.05 -13.10
CA GLY A 67 -1.24 6.24 -13.98
C GLY A 67 -1.39 4.74 -13.71
N GLY A 68 -2.60 4.22 -13.85
CA GLY A 68 -2.99 2.82 -13.68
C GLY A 68 -4.50 2.69 -13.52
N ASP A 69 -5.01 1.48 -13.30
CA ASP A 69 -6.45 1.24 -13.19
C ASP A 69 -7.04 1.87 -11.90
N ILE A 70 -8.28 2.35 -11.98
CA ILE A 70 -9.09 2.74 -10.82
C ILE A 70 -10.31 1.83 -10.75
N GLY A 71 -10.60 1.28 -9.57
CA GLY A 71 -11.72 0.39 -9.36
C GLY A 71 -12.37 0.56 -8.00
N SER A 72 -13.66 0.23 -7.94
CA SER A 72 -14.38 0.10 -6.69
C SER A 72 -15.42 -1.00 -6.75
N PHE A 73 -15.47 -1.85 -5.73
CA PHE A 73 -16.43 -2.94 -5.57
C PHE A 73 -16.46 -3.40 -4.10
N ALA A 74 -17.60 -3.61 -3.43
CA ALA A 74 -18.96 -3.76 -3.93
C ALA A 74 -19.69 -2.45 -4.25
N THR A 75 -19.30 -1.32 -3.67
CA THR A 75 -19.85 -0.02 -4.03
C THR A 75 -19.12 0.47 -5.28
N THR A 76 -19.80 0.48 -6.42
CA THR A 76 -19.17 0.75 -7.73
C THR A 76 -19.00 2.23 -8.05
N SER A 77 -19.41 3.13 -7.14
CA SER A 77 -19.40 4.57 -7.39
C SER A 77 -17.98 5.14 -7.34
N ILE A 78 -17.67 5.95 -8.35
CA ILE A 78 -16.45 6.79 -8.42
C ILE A 78 -16.94 8.22 -8.64
N THR A 79 -17.10 8.96 -7.55
CA THR A 79 -17.60 10.33 -7.55
C THR A 79 -16.48 11.29 -7.94
N GLY A 80 -16.78 12.27 -8.80
CA GLY A 80 -15.78 13.23 -9.29
C GLY A 80 -14.88 12.70 -10.42
N ALA A 81 -15.22 11.56 -11.02
CA ALA A 81 -14.47 10.94 -12.11
C ALA A 81 -14.22 11.87 -13.31
N GLY A 82 -15.14 12.80 -13.62
CA GLY A 82 -15.00 13.75 -14.73
C GLY A 82 -13.85 14.76 -14.58
N THR A 83 -13.20 14.81 -13.40
CA THR A 83 -12.02 15.64 -13.13
C THR A 83 -10.75 14.81 -12.93
N ILE A 84 -10.84 13.48 -13.11
CA ILE A 84 -9.69 12.58 -13.11
C ILE A 84 -9.14 12.50 -14.53
N THR A 85 -7.84 12.76 -14.67
CA THR A 85 -7.07 12.50 -15.90
C THR A 85 -6.44 11.12 -15.80
N GLN A 86 -6.83 10.21 -16.67
CA GLN A 86 -6.26 8.86 -16.76
C GLN A 86 -5.01 8.91 -17.66
N ALA A 87 -3.83 9.04 -17.06
CA ALA A 87 -2.56 9.05 -17.80
C ALA A 87 -2.23 7.65 -18.38
N SER A 88 -2.63 6.60 -17.67
CA SER A 88 -2.63 5.22 -18.13
C SER A 88 -3.67 4.40 -17.35
N GLY A 89 -3.95 3.18 -17.82
CA GLY A 89 -5.01 2.34 -17.27
C GLY A 89 -6.42 2.81 -17.65
N VAL A 90 -7.42 2.21 -17.04
CA VAL A 90 -8.83 2.52 -17.28
C VAL A 90 -9.63 2.57 -15.98
N ASN A 91 -10.81 3.20 -16.03
CA ASN A 91 -11.80 3.08 -14.96
C ASN A 91 -12.52 1.73 -15.08
N ARG A 92 -12.36 0.90 -14.04
CA ARG A 92 -12.85 -0.48 -13.92
C ARG A 92 -14.03 -0.60 -12.94
N GLY A 93 -14.66 0.49 -12.52
CA GLY A 93 -15.70 0.48 -11.47
C GLY A 93 -16.75 -0.63 -11.65
N GLY A 94 -16.79 -1.58 -10.70
CA GLY A 94 -17.74 -2.70 -10.70
C GLY A 94 -17.48 -3.86 -11.66
N ASP A 95 -16.40 -3.84 -12.46
CA ASP A 95 -16.12 -4.91 -13.42
C ASP A 95 -15.61 -6.20 -12.75
N LEU A 96 -15.52 -7.30 -13.54
CA LEU A 96 -15.05 -8.59 -13.04
C LEU A 96 -13.58 -8.56 -12.59
N VAL A 97 -12.76 -7.69 -13.20
CA VAL A 97 -11.34 -7.54 -12.83
C VAL A 97 -11.21 -6.87 -11.46
N THR A 98 -12.02 -5.85 -11.18
CA THR A 98 -12.11 -5.19 -9.88
C THR A 98 -12.63 -6.14 -8.81
N GLN A 99 -13.63 -6.96 -9.13
CA GLN A 99 -14.11 -7.99 -8.21
C GLN A 99 -13.01 -8.99 -7.83
N GLN A 100 -12.25 -9.48 -8.81
CA GLN A 100 -11.12 -10.36 -8.54
C GLN A 100 -10.01 -9.62 -7.77
N ALA A 101 -9.71 -8.38 -8.12
CA ALA A 101 -8.70 -7.58 -7.44
C ALA A 101 -9.04 -7.34 -5.95
N LYS A 102 -10.33 -7.25 -5.60
CA LYS A 102 -10.79 -7.18 -4.21
C LYS A 102 -10.55 -8.47 -3.42
N ILE A 103 -10.72 -9.63 -4.05
CA ILE A 103 -10.39 -10.93 -3.45
C ILE A 103 -8.87 -11.05 -3.27
N ASP A 104 -8.12 -10.68 -4.31
CA ASP A 104 -6.65 -10.75 -4.29
C ASP A 104 -6.06 -9.75 -3.27
N LEU A 105 -6.72 -8.62 -3.02
CA LEU A 105 -6.34 -7.67 -1.98
C LEU A 105 -6.42 -8.27 -0.57
N VAL A 106 -7.44 -9.06 -0.28
CA VAL A 106 -7.52 -9.77 1.02
C VAL A 106 -6.35 -10.74 1.15
N THR A 107 -6.06 -11.50 0.09
CA THR A 107 -4.92 -12.43 0.04
C THR A 107 -3.59 -11.70 0.20
N ALA A 108 -3.41 -10.54 -0.45
CA ALA A 108 -2.21 -9.72 -0.34
C ALA A 108 -2.01 -9.18 1.09
N TYR A 109 -3.08 -8.74 1.74
CA TYR A 109 -3.02 -8.27 3.11
C TYR A 109 -2.71 -9.39 4.10
N ASP A 110 -3.28 -10.58 3.92
CA ASP A 110 -2.98 -11.75 4.73
C ASP A 110 -1.53 -12.20 4.51
N ALA A 111 -1.04 -12.18 3.27
CA ALA A 111 0.34 -12.50 2.94
C ALA A 111 1.31 -11.51 3.61
N ALA A 112 1.05 -10.20 3.54
CA ALA A 112 1.84 -9.20 4.27
C ALA A 112 1.80 -9.47 5.78
N SER A 113 0.60 -9.65 6.34
CA SER A 113 0.39 -9.91 7.77
C SER A 113 1.05 -11.17 8.31
N SER A 114 1.27 -12.17 7.44
CA SER A 114 1.91 -13.44 7.80
C SER A 114 3.43 -13.37 7.91
N GLN A 115 4.05 -12.29 7.40
CA GLN A 115 5.49 -12.11 7.52
C GLN A 115 5.83 -11.74 8.97
N THR A 116 6.88 -12.37 9.52
CA THR A 116 7.34 -12.10 10.89
C THR A 116 7.99 -10.72 10.94
N PRO A 117 7.45 -9.76 11.71
CA PRO A 117 8.05 -8.44 11.81
C PRO A 117 9.02 -8.34 13.00
N ASP A 118 10.05 -7.51 12.83
CA ASP A 118 10.89 -7.05 13.93
C ASP A 118 10.37 -5.74 14.52
N PRO A 119 10.42 -5.55 15.84
CA PRO A 119 10.04 -4.28 16.45
C PRO A 119 10.97 -3.16 15.98
N LEU A 120 10.41 -2.11 15.37
CA LEU A 120 11.16 -0.92 14.96
C LEU A 120 11.66 -0.11 16.18
N GLY A 121 10.97 -0.23 17.31
CA GLY A 121 11.27 0.51 18.55
C GLY A 121 10.64 1.91 18.62
N GLY A 122 9.71 2.23 17.71
CA GLY A 122 8.98 3.49 17.68
C GLY A 122 7.95 3.56 16.56
N VAL A 123 7.16 4.65 16.57
CA VAL A 123 6.10 4.92 15.59
C VAL A 123 6.53 5.86 14.47
N GLU A 124 7.52 6.72 14.72
CA GLU A 124 8.00 7.73 13.79
C GLU A 124 9.07 7.17 12.85
N LEU A 125 8.84 7.33 11.55
CA LEU A 125 9.74 6.90 10.47
C LEU A 125 10.63 8.04 9.94
N GLY A 126 10.25 9.28 10.22
CA GLY A 126 10.97 10.48 9.83
C GLY A 126 12.41 10.50 10.35
N GLY A 127 13.36 10.73 9.45
CA GLY A 127 14.79 10.78 9.74
C GLY A 127 15.47 9.42 9.84
N LEU A 128 14.72 8.31 9.73
CA LEU A 128 15.29 6.98 9.72
C LEU A 128 15.89 6.64 8.35
N THR A 129 16.93 5.81 8.38
CA THR A 129 17.42 5.04 7.23
C THR A 129 17.27 3.58 7.59
N LEU A 130 16.48 2.85 6.82
CA LEU A 130 16.14 1.46 7.11
C LEU A 130 16.65 0.56 5.98
N GLU A 131 17.18 -0.59 6.37
CA GLU A 131 17.60 -1.68 5.49
C GLU A 131 16.39 -2.55 5.13
N PRO A 132 16.51 -3.50 4.18
CA PRO A 132 15.38 -4.33 3.79
C PRO A 132 14.87 -5.17 4.97
N GLY A 133 13.55 -5.32 5.08
CA GLY A 133 12.95 -6.18 6.09
C GLY A 133 11.51 -5.85 6.44
N VAL A 134 11.00 -6.56 7.45
CA VAL A 134 9.63 -6.43 7.96
C VAL A 134 9.64 -5.74 9.32
N TYR A 135 8.96 -4.61 9.45
CA TYR A 135 9.02 -3.73 10.61
C TYR A 135 7.66 -3.60 11.29
N ASP A 136 7.59 -3.84 12.60
CA ASP A 136 6.42 -3.50 13.43
C ASP A 136 6.66 -2.20 14.20
N THR A 137 5.80 -1.21 13.97
CA THR A 137 5.82 0.06 14.72
C THR A 137 5.19 -0.06 16.12
N GLY A 138 4.46 -1.13 16.39
CA GLY A 138 3.74 -1.35 17.65
C GLY A 138 2.55 -0.40 17.86
N GLY A 139 2.27 0.48 16.90
CA GLY A 139 1.26 1.54 17.02
C GLY A 139 0.84 2.13 15.67
N VAL A 140 0.57 3.44 15.70
CA VAL A 140 0.40 4.27 14.50
C VAL A 140 1.71 4.25 13.71
N ILE A 141 1.66 4.24 12.38
CA ILE A 141 2.81 4.61 11.56
C ILE A 141 2.77 6.12 11.38
N GLU A 142 3.80 6.82 11.84
CA GLU A 142 3.96 8.25 11.63
C GLU A 142 5.13 8.50 10.68
N LEU A 143 4.92 9.33 9.67
CA LEU A 143 5.98 9.79 8.78
C LEU A 143 5.99 11.31 8.72
N ASN A 144 6.85 11.93 9.53
CA ASN A 144 7.10 13.36 9.52
C ASN A 144 8.51 13.64 8.97
N GLY A 145 8.58 14.31 7.81
CA GLY A 145 9.84 14.53 7.10
C GLY A 145 10.18 13.38 6.14
N ASN A 146 11.45 12.97 6.07
CA ASN A 146 11.92 11.99 5.09
C ASN A 146 12.26 10.65 5.73
N LEU A 147 11.74 9.55 5.17
CA LEU A 147 12.21 8.19 5.41
C LEU A 147 13.16 7.77 4.28
N THR A 148 14.31 7.20 4.61
CA THR A 148 15.24 6.65 3.63
C THR A 148 15.18 5.12 3.68
N LEU A 149 15.01 4.49 2.52
CA LEU A 149 15.04 3.04 2.36
C LEU A 149 16.28 2.67 1.54
N ASP A 150 17.15 1.88 2.16
CA ASP A 150 18.43 1.48 1.61
C ASP A 150 18.39 -0.01 1.27
N ALA A 151 18.53 -0.34 -0.01
CA ALA A 151 18.52 -1.72 -0.47
C ALA A 151 19.88 -2.42 -0.34
N ASN A 152 20.94 -1.74 0.09
CA ASN A 152 22.29 -2.28 0.21
C ASN A 152 22.79 -2.94 -1.09
N GLY A 153 22.38 -2.41 -2.24
CA GLY A 153 22.73 -2.90 -3.57
C GLY A 153 21.81 -4.00 -4.14
N ASP A 154 20.77 -4.44 -3.42
CA ASP A 154 19.84 -5.46 -3.88
C ASP A 154 18.55 -4.86 -4.49
N PRO A 155 18.37 -4.85 -5.82
CA PRO A 155 17.17 -4.30 -6.44
C PRO A 155 15.88 -5.06 -6.10
N GLU A 156 15.99 -6.29 -5.60
CA GLU A 156 14.84 -7.11 -5.17
C GLU A 156 14.56 -6.95 -3.66
N ALA A 157 15.27 -6.06 -2.96
CA ALA A 157 15.06 -5.74 -1.56
C ALA A 157 13.60 -5.37 -1.26
N VAL A 158 13.05 -5.95 -0.19
CA VAL A 158 11.65 -5.77 0.24
C VAL A 158 11.57 -5.07 1.58
N PHE A 159 10.63 -4.13 1.68
CA PHE A 159 10.29 -3.41 2.90
C PHE A 159 8.80 -3.58 3.18
N VAL A 160 8.47 -4.12 4.35
CA VAL A 160 7.07 -4.28 4.79
C VAL A 160 6.90 -3.59 6.14
N PHE A 161 5.98 -2.64 6.23
CA PHE A 161 5.67 -1.96 7.48
C PHE A 161 4.32 -2.44 8.03
N HIS A 162 4.36 -2.99 9.23
CA HIS A 162 3.20 -3.35 10.03
C HIS A 162 2.85 -2.20 10.97
N SER A 163 1.61 -1.75 10.85
CA SER A 163 0.95 -0.94 11.86
C SER A 163 0.04 -1.82 12.71
N THR A 164 -0.15 -1.44 13.98
CA THR A 164 -1.25 -1.95 14.81
C THR A 164 -2.43 -0.97 14.87
N ALA A 165 -2.31 0.18 14.19
CA ALA A 165 -3.29 1.26 14.17
C ALA A 165 -3.33 1.94 12.78
N THR A 166 -3.40 3.27 12.73
CA THR A 166 -3.48 4.09 11.50
C THR A 166 -2.12 4.39 10.91
N LEU A 167 -2.07 4.68 9.61
CA LEU A 167 -0.91 5.28 8.95
C LEU A 167 -1.16 6.77 8.75
N LEU A 168 -0.24 7.61 9.22
CA LEU A 168 -0.28 9.07 9.11
C LEU A 168 1.01 9.56 8.48
N ALA A 169 0.94 9.96 7.21
CA ALA A 169 2.05 10.67 6.58
C ALA A 169 1.82 12.17 6.76
N GLY A 170 2.65 12.81 7.57
CA GLY A 170 2.61 14.25 7.85
C GLY A 170 2.81 15.09 6.58
N ALA A 171 2.42 16.38 6.63
CA ALA A 171 2.43 17.23 5.45
C ALA A 171 3.85 17.40 4.88
N ALA A 172 3.96 17.39 3.55
CA ALA A 172 5.23 17.47 2.82
C ALA A 172 6.27 16.39 3.20
N SER A 173 5.84 15.27 3.76
CA SER A 173 6.71 14.12 4.00
C SER A 173 7.15 13.45 2.69
N SER A 174 8.26 12.70 2.75
CA SER A 174 8.82 12.03 1.58
C SER A 174 9.43 10.67 1.92
N ILE A 175 9.57 9.83 0.90
CA ILE A 175 10.33 8.58 0.98
C ILE A 175 11.41 8.63 -0.09
N THR A 176 12.66 8.43 0.33
CA THR A 176 13.83 8.39 -0.54
C THR A 176 14.31 6.94 -0.64
N PHE A 177 14.53 6.48 -1.85
CA PHE A 177 15.10 5.17 -2.13
C PHE A 177 16.56 5.33 -2.53
N ILE A 178 17.46 4.56 -1.91
CA ILE A 178 18.89 4.53 -2.25
C ILE A 178 19.37 3.10 -2.52
N ASP A 179 20.51 3.01 -3.19
CA ASP A 179 21.27 1.78 -3.43
C ASP A 179 20.44 0.60 -3.95
N GLY A 180 19.50 0.89 -4.86
CA GLY A 180 18.68 -0.11 -5.55
C GLY A 180 17.25 -0.24 -5.03
N ALA A 181 16.90 0.42 -3.93
CA ALA A 181 15.56 0.32 -3.37
C ALA A 181 14.51 0.90 -4.33
N THR A 182 13.30 0.35 -4.27
CA THR A 182 12.22 0.72 -5.19
C THR A 182 10.86 0.67 -4.51
N ALA A 183 9.96 1.56 -4.96
CA ALA A 183 8.56 1.57 -4.53
C ALA A 183 7.78 0.31 -4.93
N CYS A 184 8.32 -0.52 -5.83
CA CYS A 184 7.74 -1.81 -6.21
C CYS A 184 7.68 -2.80 -5.04
N ASN A 185 8.68 -2.73 -4.16
CA ASN A 185 8.91 -3.68 -3.07
C ASN A 185 8.68 -3.04 -1.70
N LEU A 186 7.90 -1.95 -1.65
CA LEU A 186 7.51 -1.26 -0.42
C LEU A 186 6.02 -1.49 -0.15
N TYR A 187 5.69 -2.06 1.00
CA TYR A 187 4.33 -2.42 1.39
C TYR A 187 3.97 -1.87 2.77
N TRP A 188 2.75 -1.35 2.89
CA TRP A 188 2.19 -0.82 4.14
C TRP A 188 0.96 -1.63 4.52
N ARG A 189 1.07 -2.43 5.59
CA ARG A 189 -0.03 -3.22 6.13
C ARG A 189 -0.67 -2.44 7.28
N VAL A 190 -1.90 -1.98 7.07
CA VAL A 190 -2.58 -1.06 7.97
C VAL A 190 -3.95 -1.65 8.37
N PRO A 191 -4.14 -2.12 9.63
CA PRO A 191 -5.40 -2.72 10.09
C PRO A 191 -6.52 -1.70 10.31
N SER A 192 -6.32 -0.46 9.88
CA SER A 192 -7.31 0.61 10.01
C SER A 192 -7.25 1.52 8.77
N SER A 193 -7.09 2.82 8.96
CA SER A 193 -7.09 3.81 7.88
C SER A 193 -5.71 4.44 7.65
N ALA A 194 -5.52 5.02 6.47
CA ALA A 194 -4.36 5.83 6.12
C ALA A 194 -4.77 7.28 5.77
N ASP A 195 -4.05 8.27 6.30
CA ASP A 195 -4.18 9.69 5.93
C ASP A 195 -2.83 10.21 5.44
N ILE A 196 -2.79 10.59 4.17
CA ILE A 196 -1.61 11.12 3.49
C ILE A 196 -1.81 12.62 3.34
N MET A 197 -1.09 13.39 4.15
CA MET A 197 -1.31 14.82 4.28
C MET A 197 -0.81 15.61 3.06
N ALA A 198 -1.14 16.91 3.04
CA ALA A 198 -1.00 17.74 1.87
C ALA A 198 0.47 17.87 1.43
N GLY A 199 0.69 17.79 0.12
CA GLY A 199 2.01 17.92 -0.50
C GLY A 199 3.00 16.79 -0.22
N SER A 200 2.61 15.72 0.47
CA SER A 200 3.50 14.58 0.72
C SER A 200 3.81 13.80 -0.56
N GLN A 201 5.05 13.34 -0.68
CA GLN A 201 5.54 12.49 -1.76
C GLN A 201 5.66 11.05 -1.25
N PHE A 202 4.54 10.33 -1.26
CA PHE A 202 4.45 8.99 -0.69
C PHE A 202 4.78 7.92 -1.73
N ALA A 203 5.13 6.72 -1.26
CA ALA A 203 5.53 5.61 -2.11
C ALA A 203 5.10 4.26 -1.52
N GLY A 204 4.97 3.25 -2.38
CA GLY A 204 4.66 1.89 -2.01
C GLY A 204 3.18 1.51 -2.13
N THR A 205 2.87 0.26 -1.81
CA THR A 205 1.52 -0.31 -1.88
C THR A 205 0.89 -0.25 -0.49
N ILE A 206 -0.15 0.58 -0.34
CA ILE A 206 -0.93 0.69 0.90
C ILE A 206 -2.04 -0.35 0.87
N LEU A 207 -2.00 -1.27 1.84
CA LEU A 207 -2.99 -2.31 2.10
C LEU A 207 -3.72 -1.94 3.40
N ALA A 208 -4.81 -1.16 3.28
CA ALA A 208 -5.58 -0.69 4.43
C ALA A 208 -6.89 -1.49 4.59
N GLU A 209 -7.25 -1.85 5.81
CA GLU A 209 -8.54 -2.50 6.06
C GLU A 209 -9.72 -1.52 5.88
N ALA A 210 -9.56 -0.27 6.33
CA ALA A 210 -10.60 0.75 6.30
C ALA A 210 -10.30 1.84 5.24
N THR A 211 -10.39 3.12 5.58
CA THR A 211 -10.35 4.21 4.59
C THR A 211 -8.93 4.62 4.21
N ILE A 212 -8.74 5.15 3.01
CA ILE A 212 -7.51 5.83 2.61
C ILE A 212 -7.86 7.24 2.13
N ALA A 213 -7.24 8.25 2.72
CA ALA A 213 -7.42 9.64 2.35
C ALA A 213 -6.11 10.26 1.89
N PHE A 214 -6.13 10.87 0.70
CA PHE A 214 -5.08 11.75 0.23
C PHE A 214 -5.57 13.19 0.31
N ARG A 215 -4.81 14.03 1.02
CA ARG A 215 -5.05 15.46 1.10
C ARG A 215 -4.49 16.17 -0.12
N ALA A 216 -4.80 17.46 -0.21
CA ALA A 216 -4.52 18.29 -1.38
C ALA A 216 -3.07 18.15 -1.87
N GLY A 217 -2.90 17.76 -3.15
CA GLY A 217 -1.58 17.75 -3.80
C GLY A 217 -0.63 16.65 -3.35
N ALA A 218 -1.04 15.74 -2.46
CA ALA A 218 -0.24 14.56 -2.15
C ALA A 218 -0.03 13.69 -3.39
N THR A 219 1.13 13.07 -3.51
CA THR A 219 1.46 12.14 -4.60
C THR A 219 1.75 10.75 -4.06
N LEU A 220 1.53 9.74 -4.89
CA LEU A 220 1.84 8.35 -4.59
C LEU A 220 2.50 7.68 -5.79
N THR A 221 3.74 7.21 -5.61
CA THR A 221 4.34 6.22 -6.53
C THR A 221 4.10 4.84 -5.96
N GLY A 222 3.02 4.18 -6.39
CA GLY A 222 2.50 3.02 -5.69
C GLY A 222 1.03 2.76 -5.93
N ARG A 223 0.35 2.25 -4.90
CA ARG A 223 -1.06 1.83 -4.97
C ARG A 223 -1.78 2.14 -3.65
N ALA A 224 -3.03 2.58 -3.76
CA ALA A 224 -3.92 2.79 -2.62
C ALA A 224 -5.04 1.74 -2.65
N MET A 225 -4.96 0.74 -1.79
CA MET A 225 -5.88 -0.40 -1.76
C MET A 225 -6.59 -0.50 -0.41
N SER A 226 -7.90 -0.27 -0.43
CA SER A 226 -8.78 -0.33 0.73
C SER A 226 -9.63 -1.60 0.69
N GLN A 227 -9.61 -2.38 1.77
CA GLN A 227 -10.41 -3.60 1.89
C GLN A 227 -11.89 -3.32 2.12
N SER A 228 -12.28 -2.40 3.00
CA SER A 228 -13.69 -2.17 3.33
C SER A 228 -14.10 -0.69 3.23
N GLY A 229 -13.14 0.22 3.20
CA GLY A 229 -13.38 1.66 3.18
C GLY A 229 -13.43 2.28 1.79
N GLN A 230 -13.69 3.58 1.76
CA GLN A 230 -13.55 4.42 0.57
C GLN A 230 -12.11 4.91 0.40
N VAL A 231 -11.78 5.30 -0.84
CA VAL A 231 -10.58 6.11 -1.13
C VAL A 231 -11.00 7.55 -1.45
N THR A 232 -10.36 8.53 -0.82
CA THR A 232 -10.63 9.96 -1.04
C THR A 232 -9.41 10.66 -1.63
N LEU A 233 -9.62 11.40 -2.71
CA LEU A 233 -8.57 12.10 -3.46
C LEU A 233 -8.91 13.60 -3.57
N ILE A 234 -7.90 14.45 -3.40
CA ILE A 234 -7.97 15.90 -3.56
C ILE A 234 -6.77 16.36 -4.41
N THR A 235 -6.98 16.56 -5.71
CA THR A 235 -5.94 17.07 -6.65
C THR A 235 -4.61 16.29 -6.53
N ASN A 236 -4.67 14.97 -6.64
CA ASN A 236 -3.51 14.09 -6.41
C ASN A 236 -2.88 13.60 -7.71
N THR A 237 -1.65 13.10 -7.61
CA THR A 237 -1.02 12.30 -8.69
C THR A 237 -0.65 10.93 -8.14
N ILE A 238 -1.23 9.87 -8.70
CA ILE A 238 -0.94 8.49 -8.28
C ILE A 238 -0.53 7.68 -9.50
N THR A 239 0.66 7.07 -9.47
CA THR A 239 1.20 6.31 -10.60
C THR A 239 1.77 4.98 -10.12
N LEU A 240 1.62 3.93 -10.95
CA LEU A 240 2.31 2.68 -10.68
C LEU A 240 3.84 2.88 -10.65
N PRO A 241 4.56 2.17 -9.78
CA PRO A 241 6.01 2.22 -9.76
C PRO A 241 6.59 1.56 -11.03
N ALA A 242 7.69 2.11 -11.55
CA ALA A 242 8.39 1.55 -12.69
C ALA A 242 9.30 0.40 -12.22
N CYS A 243 8.76 -0.82 -12.22
CA CYS A 243 9.49 -2.01 -11.79
C CYS A 243 10.30 -2.58 -12.95
N SER A 244 11.61 -2.80 -12.75
CA SER A 244 12.38 -3.66 -13.64
C SER A 244 11.90 -5.09 -13.43
N THR A 245 11.12 -5.63 -14.37
CA THR A 245 10.96 -7.09 -14.42
C THR A 245 12.32 -7.66 -14.73
N ALA A 246 13.00 -8.28 -13.76
CA ALA A 246 14.18 -9.06 -14.03
C ALA A 246 13.82 -10.05 -15.14
N SER A 247 14.41 -9.85 -16.33
CA SER A 247 14.32 -10.82 -17.41
C SER A 247 14.83 -12.12 -16.82
N THR A 248 13.97 -13.12 -16.72
CA THR A 248 14.41 -14.49 -16.49
C THR A 248 15.24 -14.84 -17.71
N GLY A 249 16.54 -14.59 -17.62
CA GLY A 249 17.51 -15.01 -18.61
C GLY A 249 17.34 -16.51 -18.73
N SER A 250 16.76 -16.95 -19.85
CA SER A 250 16.85 -18.32 -20.30
C SER A 250 18.34 -18.66 -20.31
N THR A 251 18.77 -19.51 -19.36
CA THR A 251 20.11 -20.09 -19.33
C THR A 251 20.26 -20.89 -20.63
N GLY A 252 20.78 -20.22 -21.66
CA GLY A 252 21.24 -20.84 -22.89
C GLY A 252 22.39 -21.78 -22.53
N GLY A 253 22.10 -23.08 -22.48
CA GLY A 253 23.09 -24.11 -22.29
C GLY A 253 24.12 -24.08 -23.44
N THR A 254 25.35 -23.71 -23.13
CA THR A 254 26.52 -23.94 -23.98
C THR A 254 27.14 -25.29 -23.63
N GLY A 255 27.05 -26.24 -24.57
CA GLY A 255 27.81 -27.48 -24.58
C GLY A 255 27.89 -28.01 -26.02
N ALA A 256 29.05 -27.85 -26.64
CA ALA A 256 29.31 -28.15 -28.05
C ALA A 256 29.87 -29.57 -28.29
N GLY A 257 29.54 -30.14 -29.46
CA GLY A 257 30.26 -31.24 -30.16
C GLY A 257 29.48 -32.57 -30.25
N ALA A 258 29.34 -33.27 -31.38
CA ALA A 258 29.74 -33.06 -32.77
C ALA A 258 28.99 -34.09 -33.68
N LEU A 259 28.72 -33.69 -34.95
CA LEU A 259 28.66 -34.47 -36.22
C LEU A 259 27.80 -35.77 -36.28
N LEU A 260 26.88 -35.97 -37.23
CA LEU A 260 27.14 -36.37 -38.63
C LEU A 260 25.90 -36.15 -39.56
N ALA A 261 26.20 -36.11 -40.86
CA ALA A 261 25.44 -35.60 -42.00
C ALA A 261 24.15 -36.34 -42.45
N GLY A 262 23.26 -35.55 -43.09
CA GLY A 262 22.53 -35.92 -44.33
C GLY A 262 21.00 -35.84 -44.30
N PRO A 263 20.32 -35.71 -45.45
CA PRO A 263 20.45 -34.69 -46.49
C PRO A 263 19.18 -33.81 -46.61
N VAL A 264 19.32 -32.69 -47.32
CA VAL A 264 18.24 -31.79 -47.76
C VAL A 264 17.21 -32.56 -48.59
N VAL A 265 15.92 -32.45 -48.23
CA VAL A 265 14.80 -32.77 -49.12
C VAL A 265 13.81 -31.61 -49.10
N THR A 266 13.60 -31.10 -50.30
CA THR A 266 12.71 -30.04 -50.75
C THR A 266 11.23 -30.36 -50.52
N ALA A 267 10.44 -29.34 -50.18
CA ALA A 267 8.99 -29.42 -50.09
C ALA A 267 8.32 -29.81 -51.43
N PRO A 268 7.12 -30.39 -51.35
CA PRO A 268 5.98 -29.78 -52.03
C PRO A 268 4.74 -29.68 -51.14
N GLY A 269 3.97 -28.61 -51.34
CA GLY A 269 2.68 -28.43 -50.72
C GLY A 269 1.62 -29.39 -51.26
N SER A 270 0.64 -29.73 -50.43
CA SER A 270 -0.77 -29.76 -50.82
C SER A 270 -1.67 -29.89 -49.59
N THR A 271 -2.80 -29.20 -49.67
CA THR A 271 -3.90 -29.11 -48.72
C THR A 271 -4.48 -30.48 -48.33
N ARG A 272 -4.70 -30.72 -47.04
CA ARG A 272 -5.59 -31.81 -46.57
C ARG A 272 -6.50 -31.33 -45.44
N ALA A 273 -7.78 -31.51 -45.70
CA ALA A 273 -8.93 -31.18 -44.86
C ALA A 273 -8.92 -31.87 -43.50
N ALA A 274 -9.46 -31.16 -42.50
CA ALA A 274 -9.70 -31.65 -41.14
C ALA A 274 -10.85 -32.68 -41.12
N PRO A 275 -10.74 -33.78 -40.36
CA PRO A 275 -11.84 -34.72 -40.13
C PRO A 275 -12.94 -34.11 -39.25
N GLY A 276 -14.19 -34.25 -39.71
CA GLY A 276 -15.38 -33.79 -39.02
C GLY A 276 -15.67 -34.54 -37.71
N VAL A 277 -16.05 -33.77 -36.69
CA VAL A 277 -16.63 -34.26 -35.44
C VAL A 277 -18.16 -34.24 -35.59
N PRO A 278 -18.90 -35.33 -35.30
CA PRO A 278 -20.35 -35.35 -35.39
C PRO A 278 -21.00 -34.47 -34.32
N ALA A 279 -21.91 -33.60 -34.75
CA ALA A 279 -22.75 -32.78 -33.88
C ALA A 279 -23.75 -33.64 -33.10
N ALA A 280 -23.88 -33.36 -31.81
CA ALA A 280 -24.88 -33.98 -30.93
C ALA A 280 -26.32 -33.53 -31.29
N PRO A 281 -27.35 -34.36 -31.01
CA PRO A 281 -28.72 -34.09 -31.45
C PRO A 281 -29.33 -32.87 -30.72
N GLN A 282 -29.78 -31.89 -31.50
CA GLN A 282 -30.58 -30.76 -31.03
C GLN A 282 -32.06 -31.19 -31.02
N VAL A 283 -32.79 -30.95 -29.93
CA VAL A 283 -34.25 -31.19 -29.84
C VAL A 283 -34.99 -29.99 -30.45
N PRO A 284 -35.81 -30.14 -31.51
CA PRO A 284 -36.60 -29.05 -32.06
C PRO A 284 -38.05 -29.20 -31.64
N VAL A 285 -38.47 -28.55 -30.55
CA VAL A 285 -39.90 -28.28 -30.30
C VAL A 285 -40.05 -26.86 -29.75
N VAL A 286 -40.69 -26.00 -30.54
CA VAL A 286 -41.26 -24.73 -30.11
C VAL A 286 -42.72 -24.97 -29.75
N PRO A 287 -43.16 -24.82 -28.49
CA PRO A 287 -44.58 -24.82 -28.18
C PRO A 287 -45.22 -23.51 -28.66
N ARG A 288 -46.12 -23.60 -29.64
CA ARG A 288 -47.13 -22.56 -29.92
C ARG A 288 -48.41 -22.97 -29.19
N GLY A 289 -48.71 -22.29 -28.08
CA GLY A 289 -49.96 -22.41 -27.35
C GLY A 289 -50.49 -21.01 -27.03
N GLY A 290 -51.79 -20.78 -27.28
CA GLY A 290 -52.45 -19.51 -27.00
C GLY A 290 -52.48 -19.19 -25.52
N ILE A 291 -52.19 -17.94 -25.15
CA ILE A 291 -52.33 -17.47 -23.78
C ILE A 291 -53.81 -17.17 -23.57
N ALA A 292 -54.45 -17.96 -22.72
CA ALA A 292 -55.80 -17.71 -22.26
C ALA A 292 -55.84 -16.40 -21.44
N THR A 293 -56.74 -15.53 -21.84
CA THR A 293 -57.19 -14.37 -21.07
C THR A 293 -58.15 -14.82 -19.96
N GLY A 294 -57.94 -14.31 -18.74
CA GLY A 294 -58.87 -14.37 -17.60
C GLY A 294 -58.55 -15.47 -16.59
N ASP A 295 -58.89 -15.36 -15.30
CA ASP A 295 -59.59 -14.33 -14.54
C ASP A 295 -59.72 -14.81 -13.09
N GLY A 296 -59.49 -13.92 -12.12
CA GLY A 296 -60.03 -14.08 -10.77
C GLY A 296 -59.18 -14.85 -9.75
N SER A 297 -58.45 -14.11 -8.92
CA SER A 297 -58.62 -14.22 -7.47
C SER A 297 -58.04 -13.00 -6.76
N SER A 298 -58.96 -12.16 -6.31
CA SER A 298 -58.79 -11.09 -5.35
C SER A 298 -58.61 -11.65 -3.94
N LEU A 299 -57.67 -11.11 -3.16
CA LEU A 299 -57.88 -10.94 -1.73
C LEU A 299 -57.48 -9.51 -1.35
N ALA A 300 -58.47 -8.82 -0.81
CA ALA A 300 -58.44 -7.44 -0.38
C ALA A 300 -57.81 -7.30 1.02
N GLY A 301 -56.91 -6.33 1.16
CA GLY A 301 -56.71 -5.50 2.36
C GLY A 301 -56.22 -6.14 3.67
N PRO A 302 -55.81 -5.32 4.66
CA PRO A 302 -56.08 -3.89 4.77
C PRO A 302 -54.85 -2.99 4.72
N ALA A 303 -55.10 -1.73 4.33
CA ALA A 303 -54.20 -0.61 4.46
C ALA A 303 -53.96 -0.27 5.94
N THR A 304 -52.70 -0.07 6.31
CA THR A 304 -52.31 0.66 7.51
C THR A 304 -51.54 1.90 7.09
N THR A 305 -52.26 3.02 7.09
CA THR A 305 -51.71 4.37 7.08
C THR A 305 -51.06 4.64 8.45
N GLY A 306 -49.73 4.71 8.48
CA GLY A 306 -48.97 5.17 9.64
C GLY A 306 -47.93 6.19 9.19
N PRO A 307 -47.90 7.42 9.75
CA PRO A 307 -46.89 8.40 9.37
C PRO A 307 -45.52 7.98 9.93
N THR A 308 -44.58 7.68 9.03
CA THR A 308 -43.17 7.50 9.38
C THR A 308 -42.59 8.86 9.79
N SER A 309 -42.46 9.06 11.10
CA SER A 309 -41.75 10.22 11.65
C SER A 309 -40.24 9.98 11.54
N VAL A 310 -39.60 10.71 10.62
CA VAL A 310 -38.14 10.77 10.47
C VAL A 310 -37.58 11.56 11.67
N ALA A 311 -36.88 10.89 12.58
CA ALA A 311 -36.11 11.56 13.62
C ALA A 311 -34.79 12.06 13.01
N VAL A 312 -34.75 13.34 12.65
CA VAL A 312 -33.53 14.04 12.26
C VAL A 312 -32.76 14.39 13.53
N VAL A 313 -31.62 13.71 13.76
CA VAL A 313 -30.67 14.10 14.81
C VAL A 313 -29.73 15.13 14.20
N VAL A 314 -29.99 16.41 14.49
CA VAL A 314 -29.05 17.50 14.18
C VAL A 314 -28.11 17.64 15.38
N VAL A 315 -26.83 17.28 15.22
CA VAL A 315 -25.80 17.58 16.21
C VAL A 315 -25.13 18.90 15.80
N GLY A 316 -25.57 20.00 16.41
CA GLY A 316 -24.88 21.29 16.35
C GLY A 316 -23.90 21.40 17.53
N LEU A 317 -22.62 21.57 17.23
CA LEU A 317 -21.55 21.71 18.22
C LEU A 317 -21.25 23.21 18.44
N VAL A 318 -21.81 23.79 19.50
CA VAL A 318 -21.32 25.05 20.08
C VAL A 318 -21.40 24.96 21.60
N GLY A 319 -20.25 25.03 22.27
CA GLY A 319 -20.11 25.44 23.67
C GLY A 319 -20.72 24.51 24.73
N GLY A 320 -19.93 23.54 25.19
CA GLY A 320 -19.95 22.94 26.53
C GLY A 320 -21.26 22.88 27.33
N ALA A 321 -22.03 21.80 27.15
CA ALA A 321 -22.71 21.02 28.20
C ALA A 321 -23.68 20.02 27.54
N LEU A 322 -23.44 18.72 27.71
CA LEU A 322 -24.29 17.65 27.17
C LEU A 322 -25.51 17.44 28.09
N LEU A 323 -26.68 17.89 27.65
CA LEU A 323 -27.97 17.65 28.32
C LEU A 323 -28.81 16.65 27.49
N VAL A 324 -28.86 15.39 27.93
CA VAL A 324 -29.68 14.34 27.31
C VAL A 324 -31.08 14.38 27.93
N ALA A 325 -32.05 14.94 27.23
CA ALA A 325 -33.46 14.91 27.63
C ALA A 325 -34.15 13.64 27.07
N ARG A 326 -34.56 12.73 27.97
CA ARG A 326 -35.30 11.50 27.61
C ARG A 326 -36.81 11.74 27.79
N ALA A 327 -37.54 11.94 26.69
CA ALA A 327 -39.00 12.04 26.73
C ALA A 327 -39.64 10.66 26.92
N ARG A 328 -40.32 10.43 28.07
CA ARG A 328 -41.25 9.29 28.26
C ARG A 328 -42.65 9.71 27.83
N ARG A 329 -43.32 8.92 27.00
CA ARG A 329 -44.74 9.10 26.67
C ARG A 329 -45.58 8.01 27.34
N THR A 330 -46.50 8.43 28.19
CA THR A 330 -47.59 7.62 28.76
C THR A 330 -48.75 7.54 27.77
N THR A 331 -49.17 6.32 27.43
CA THR A 331 -50.39 6.03 26.67
C THR A 331 -51.60 5.99 27.62
N ARG A 332 -52.69 6.68 27.23
CA ARG A 332 -54.06 6.41 27.67
C ARG A 332 -54.85 5.92 26.46
#